data_AF-A0A8J8G6B6-F1
#
_entry.id   AF-A0A8J8G6B6-F1
#
_cell.length_a   1.000
_cell.length_b   1.000
_cell.length_c   1.000
_cell.angle_alpha   90.00
_cell.angle_beta   90.00
_cell.angle_gamma   90.00
#
_symmetry.space_group_name_H-M   'P 1'
#
loop_
_entity.id
_entity.type
_entity.pdbx_description
1 polymer ?
#
loop_
_entity_poly.entity_id
_entity_poly.type
_entity_poly.pdbx_seq_one_letter_code
_entity_poly.pdbx_strand_id
1 'polypeptide(L)'
;MEFELIVRGNECEVQLNVAKFPLFCPSCRNYMTEIYEHNGSRYGQVGSIKCDCGETLNLTDSDNIIEYINIQVRKLKAVVDFKKLFLMEKKDFEKLKNDIGYNIYEKHFNEKIDLNYLILNIENYLGEKISPFETEFPATIGIKKWIGLMKKITKAQHDK
;
A
#
# COMPACT_ATOMS: atom_id res chain seq x y z
N MET A 1 -10.95 2.61 9.46
CA MET A 1 -10.65 2.38 8.03
C MET A 1 -9.14 2.28 7.94
N GLU A 2 -8.61 1.15 7.46
CA GLU A 2 -7.17 0.83 7.59
C GLU A 2 -6.36 1.29 6.36
N PHE A 3 -7.00 1.30 5.20
CA PHE A 3 -6.38 1.62 3.92
C PHE A 3 -7.44 2.23 3.00
N GLU A 4 -7.36 3.54 2.79
CA GLU A 4 -8.28 4.28 1.93
C GLU A 4 -7.60 4.62 0.60
N LEU A 5 -8.35 4.48 -0.50
CA LEU A 5 -7.97 4.91 -1.84
C LEU A 5 -8.87 6.08 -2.24
N ILE A 6 -8.28 7.19 -2.65
CA ILE A 6 -9.00 8.37 -3.12
C ILE A 6 -8.81 8.45 -4.64
N VAL A 7 -9.88 8.16 -5.39
CA VAL A 7 -9.82 8.03 -6.85
C VAL A 7 -10.18 9.38 -7.48
N ARG A 8 -9.18 10.04 -8.07
CA ARG A 8 -9.33 11.34 -8.75
C ARG A 8 -9.43 11.11 -10.25
N GLY A 9 -10.64 11.17 -10.78
CA GLY A 9 -10.86 10.79 -12.17
C GLY A 9 -10.37 11.79 -13.22
N ASN A 10 -10.26 13.08 -12.88
CA ASN A 10 -9.73 14.09 -13.80
C ASN A 10 -8.22 13.93 -14.06
N GLU A 11 -7.49 13.37 -13.09
CA GLU A 11 -6.03 13.21 -13.13
C GLU A 11 -5.63 11.76 -13.43
N CYS A 12 -6.61 10.84 -13.53
CA CYS A 12 -6.40 9.39 -13.52
C CYS A 12 -5.40 8.98 -12.43
N GLU A 13 -5.58 9.53 -11.23
CA GLU A 13 -4.72 9.29 -10.08
C GLU A 13 -5.51 8.63 -8.96
N VAL A 14 -4.84 7.71 -8.26
CA VAL A 14 -5.33 7.15 -7.00
C VAL A 14 -4.36 7.59 -5.92
N GLN A 15 -4.82 8.37 -4.95
CA GLN A 15 -4.05 8.70 -3.76
C GLN A 15 -4.31 7.68 -2.67
N LEU A 16 -3.29 7.38 -1.87
CA LEU A 16 -3.40 6.40 -0.80
C LEU A 16 -3.43 7.11 0.55
N ASN A 17 -4.29 6.67 1.45
CA ASN A 17 -4.29 7.12 2.83
C ASN A 17 -4.19 5.89 3.74
N VAL A 18 -2.97 5.59 4.17
CA VAL A 18 -2.62 4.32 4.81
C VAL A 18 -2.44 4.50 6.32
N ALA A 19 -3.26 3.83 7.12
CA ALA A 19 -3.16 3.87 8.58
C ALA A 19 -2.32 2.73 9.16
N LYS A 20 -2.19 1.60 8.43
CA LYS A 20 -1.42 0.43 8.87
C LYS A 20 -0.43 -0.01 7.80
N PHE A 21 0.86 -0.02 8.14
CA PHE A 21 1.92 -0.31 7.17
C PHE A 21 3.16 -0.95 7.82
N PRO A 22 3.99 -1.68 7.06
CA PRO A 22 5.25 -2.19 7.56
C PRO A 22 6.29 -1.06 7.70
N LEU A 23 7.14 -1.16 8.72
CA LEU A 23 8.28 -0.27 8.90
C LEU A 23 9.58 -0.97 8.51
N PHE A 24 10.36 -0.35 7.64
CA PHE A 24 11.69 -0.82 7.27
C PHE A 24 12.77 -0.17 8.14
N CYS A 25 13.65 -0.97 8.73
CA CYS A 25 14.78 -0.45 9.48
C CYS A 25 16.04 -0.40 8.60
N PRO A 26 16.58 0.79 8.28
CA PRO A 26 17.78 0.89 7.46
C PRO A 26 19.05 0.38 8.16
N SER A 27 19.02 0.21 9.49
CA SER A 27 20.16 -0.32 10.25
C SER A 27 20.32 -1.83 10.09
N CYS A 28 19.28 -2.63 10.40
CA CYS A 28 19.32 -4.09 10.22
C CYS A 28 18.87 -4.55 8.82
N ARG A 29 18.43 -3.61 7.97
CA ARG A 29 17.95 -3.84 6.60
C ARG A 29 16.82 -4.86 6.53
N ASN A 30 15.93 -4.83 7.51
CA ASN A 30 14.78 -5.71 7.57
C ASN A 30 13.52 -4.92 7.95
N TYR A 31 12.36 -5.46 7.62
CA TYR A 31 11.09 -4.98 8.15
C TYR A 31 10.96 -5.36 9.62
N MET A 32 10.28 -4.50 10.39
CA MET A 32 9.81 -4.86 11.72
C MET A 32 8.83 -6.04 11.63
N THR A 33 8.78 -6.86 12.67
CA THR A 33 7.94 -8.07 12.69
C THR A 33 6.44 -7.72 12.68
N GLU A 34 6.07 -6.69 13.43
CA GLU A 34 4.69 -6.24 13.57
C GLU A 34 4.34 -5.12 12.59
N ILE A 35 3.06 -5.06 12.20
CA ILE A 35 2.51 -3.94 11.44
C ILE A 35 2.48 -2.70 12.34
N TYR A 36 2.96 -1.57 11.82
CA TYR A 36 2.85 -0.30 12.51
C TYR A 36 1.49 0.33 12.28
N GLU A 37 0.86 0.82 13.35
CA GLU A 37 -0.38 1.59 13.32
C GLU A 37 -0.07 3.08 13.51
N HIS A 38 -0.46 3.87 12.51
CA HIS A 38 -0.27 5.31 12.48
C HIS A 38 -1.35 6.01 13.31
N ASN A 39 -0.92 6.75 14.34
CA ASN A 39 -1.80 7.42 15.30
C ASN A 39 -1.85 8.94 15.10
N GLY A 40 -1.49 9.41 13.90
CA GLY A 40 -1.39 10.83 13.56
C GLY A 40 0.03 11.37 13.57
N SER A 41 0.16 12.58 13.03
CA SER A 41 1.40 13.35 13.01
C SER A 41 1.11 14.83 13.23
N ARG A 42 2.14 15.61 13.54
CA ARG A 42 2.05 17.07 13.66
C ARG A 42 3.06 17.71 12.72
N TYR A 43 2.58 18.36 11.66
CA TYR A 43 3.42 18.95 10.61
C TYR A 43 4.36 17.89 10.00
N GLY A 44 3.79 16.73 9.68
CA GLY A 44 4.53 15.57 9.18
C GLY A 44 5.39 14.82 10.21
N GLN A 45 5.50 15.29 11.46
CA GLN A 45 6.28 14.61 12.51
C GLN A 45 5.42 13.56 13.21
N VAL A 46 5.75 12.28 13.03
CA VAL A 46 5.02 11.16 13.62
C VAL A 46 5.56 10.83 15.02
N GLY A 47 6.89 10.75 15.16
CA GLY A 47 7.54 10.43 16.42
C GLY A 47 8.67 9.42 16.25
N SER A 48 8.87 8.56 17.25
CA SER A 48 9.92 7.54 17.21
C SER A 48 9.46 6.21 17.77
N ILE A 49 10.03 5.13 17.25
CA ILE A 49 9.75 3.75 17.66
C ILE A 49 11.04 2.94 17.70
N LYS A 50 11.12 1.93 18.59
CA LYS A 50 12.24 0.99 18.61
C LYS A 50 12.02 -0.12 17.59
N CYS A 51 13.03 -0.40 16.78
CA CYS A 51 13.10 -1.59 15.95
C CYS A 51 13.47 -2.82 16.80
N ASP A 52 13.13 -4.01 16.30
CA ASP A 52 13.48 -5.31 16.88
C ASP A 52 15.00 -5.51 17.05
N CYS A 53 15.81 -4.80 16.25
CA CYS A 53 17.28 -4.79 16.40
C CYS A 53 17.81 -3.84 17.49
N GLY A 54 16.92 -3.12 18.18
CA GLY A 54 17.23 -2.19 19.27
C GLY A 54 17.45 -0.73 18.86
N GLU A 55 17.55 -0.42 17.56
CA GLU A 55 17.71 0.96 17.09
C GLU A 55 16.41 1.77 17.18
N THR A 56 16.54 3.07 17.46
CA THR A 56 15.41 4.01 17.42
C THR A 56 15.23 4.55 16.00
N LEU A 57 14.04 4.32 15.44
CA LEU A 57 13.57 4.87 14.18
C LEU A 57 12.85 6.18 14.45
N ASN A 58 13.26 7.28 13.82
CA ASN A 58 12.50 8.53 13.81
C ASN A 58 11.67 8.59 12.53
N LEU A 59 10.40 8.93 12.67
CA LEU A 59 9.38 8.77 11.64
C LEU A 59 8.79 10.13 11.26
N THR A 60 8.74 10.41 9.96
CA THR A 60 7.95 11.52 9.38
C THR A 60 7.15 11.02 8.19
N ASP A 61 5.98 11.61 7.93
CA ASP A 61 5.06 11.19 6.87
C ASP A 61 4.78 12.33 5.87
N SER A 62 3.80 12.12 4.99
CA SER A 62 3.26 13.07 4.03
C SER A 62 2.16 13.99 4.58
N ASP A 63 2.04 14.11 5.91
CA ASP A 63 1.11 14.96 6.66
C ASP A 63 -0.36 14.52 6.52
N ASN A 64 -1.19 15.24 5.76
CA ASN A 64 -2.64 15.03 5.78
C ASN A 64 -3.13 13.74 5.09
N ILE A 65 -2.41 13.25 4.08
CA ILE A 65 -2.73 12.03 3.32
C ILE A 65 -1.49 11.16 3.35
N ILE A 66 -1.58 9.98 3.97
CA ILE A 66 -0.42 9.15 4.29
C ILE A 66 -0.08 8.23 3.11
N GLU A 67 0.82 8.69 2.22
CA GLU A 67 1.27 8.00 1.00
C GLU A 67 2.67 7.40 1.13
N TYR A 68 3.46 7.88 2.10
CA TYR A 68 4.77 7.33 2.43
C TYR A 68 5.12 7.56 3.90
N ILE A 69 6.15 6.84 4.36
CA ILE A 69 6.83 7.13 5.61
C ILE A 69 8.34 7.27 5.39
N ASN A 70 8.91 8.38 5.86
CA ASN A 70 10.34 8.58 5.97
C ASN A 70 10.84 8.02 7.31
N ILE A 71 11.95 7.31 7.27
CA ILE A 71 12.52 6.63 8.42
C ILE A 71 13.97 7.06 8.54
N GLN A 72 14.33 7.64 9.69
CA GLN A 72 15.69 8.06 9.99
C GLN A 72 16.25 7.30 11.20
N VAL A 73 17.40 6.69 11.02
CA VAL A 73 18.18 6.03 12.08
C VAL A 73 19.58 6.59 12.07
N ARG A 74 19.94 7.38 13.08
CA ARG A 74 21.24 8.07 13.14
C ARG A 74 21.47 8.88 11.85
N LYS A 75 22.41 8.45 10.99
CA LYS A 75 22.74 9.06 9.69
C LYS A 75 22.09 8.35 8.49
N LEU A 76 21.43 7.21 8.71
CA LEU A 76 20.75 6.44 7.66
C LEU A 76 19.33 6.96 7.46
N LYS A 77 18.88 6.94 6.21
CA LYS A 77 17.53 7.32 5.81
C LYS A 77 16.95 6.27 4.87
N ALA A 78 15.66 6.01 5.03
CA ALA A 78 14.87 5.20 4.11
C ALA A 78 13.51 5.88 3.89
N VAL A 79 12.91 5.61 2.74
CA VAL A 79 11.55 6.03 2.42
C VAL A 79 10.77 4.77 2.04
N VAL A 80 9.64 4.55 2.69
CA VAL A 80 8.69 3.51 2.32
C VAL A 80 7.56 4.20 1.55
N ASP A 81 7.60 4.07 0.23
CA ASP A 81 6.60 4.59 -0.71
C ASP A 81 5.49 3.54 -0.88
N PHE A 82 4.28 3.84 -0.39
CA PHE A 82 3.21 2.83 -0.34
C PHE A 82 2.64 2.49 -1.72
N LYS A 83 2.65 3.42 -2.68
CA LYS A 83 2.24 3.13 -4.06
C LYS A 83 3.17 2.08 -4.67
N LYS A 84 4.48 2.23 -4.48
CA LYS A 84 5.45 1.25 -4.97
C LYS A 84 5.40 -0.07 -4.20
N LEU A 85 5.40 0.01 -2.87
CA LEU A 85 5.44 -1.18 -2.01
C LEU A 85 4.23 -2.10 -2.25
N PHE A 86 3.05 -1.52 -2.45
CA PHE A 86 1.81 -2.27 -2.59
C PHE A 86 1.36 -2.47 -4.03
N LEU A 87 2.16 -2.12 -5.04
CA LEU A 87 1.78 -2.23 -6.46
C LEU A 87 0.48 -1.47 -6.76
N MET A 88 0.44 -0.20 -6.37
CA MET A 88 -0.68 0.73 -6.57
C MET A 88 -0.21 1.98 -7.31
N GLU A 89 0.77 1.84 -8.20
CA GLU A 89 1.13 2.90 -9.14
C GLU A 89 0.10 2.95 -10.29
N LYS A 90 0.08 4.04 -11.05
CA LYS A 90 -0.84 4.19 -12.20
C LYS A 90 -0.80 2.98 -13.15
N LYS A 91 0.40 2.48 -13.45
CA LYS A 91 0.62 1.30 -14.30
C LYS A 91 -0.08 0.03 -13.78
N ASP A 92 -0.25 -0.09 -12.47
CA ASP A 92 -0.88 -1.24 -11.84
C ASP A 92 -2.40 -1.19 -12.03
N PHE A 93 -3.00 0.00 -11.90
CA PHE A 93 -4.41 0.21 -12.25
C PHE A 93 -4.67 0.10 -13.76
N GLU A 94 -3.72 0.51 -14.61
CA GLU A 94 -3.79 0.29 -16.05
C GLU A 94 -3.78 -1.22 -16.39
N LYS A 95 -2.94 -2.02 -15.73
CA LYS A 95 -2.96 -3.48 -15.86
C LYS A 95 -4.30 -4.08 -15.40
N LEU A 96 -4.84 -3.62 -14.28
CA LEU A 96 -6.15 -4.05 -13.80
C LEU A 96 -7.25 -3.77 -14.85
N LYS A 97 -7.20 -2.62 -15.51
CA LYS A 97 -8.10 -2.31 -16.62
C LYS A 97 -7.87 -3.19 -17.84
N ASN A 98 -6.63 -3.31 -18.30
CA ASN A 98 -6.33 -3.92 -19.58
C ASN A 98 -6.46 -5.45 -19.56
N ASP A 99 -6.06 -6.08 -18.46
CA ASP A 99 -5.98 -7.55 -18.39
C ASP A 99 -7.21 -8.18 -17.73
N ILE A 100 -7.88 -7.44 -16.84
CA ILE A 100 -9.08 -7.91 -16.14
C ILE A 100 -10.35 -7.20 -16.63
N GLY A 101 -10.25 -6.02 -17.26
CA GLY A 101 -11.42 -5.22 -17.66
C GLY A 101 -11.99 -4.37 -16.53
N TYR A 102 -11.37 -4.34 -15.35
CA TYR A 102 -11.85 -3.55 -14.22
C TYR A 102 -11.22 -2.15 -14.22
N ASN A 103 -11.94 -1.16 -14.75
CA ASN A 103 -11.49 0.23 -14.72
C ASN A 103 -11.90 0.94 -13.40
N ILE A 104 -10.93 1.12 -12.51
CA ILE A 104 -11.15 1.81 -11.21
C ILE A 104 -11.61 3.26 -11.39
N TYR A 105 -11.09 3.97 -12.40
CA TYR A 105 -11.37 5.39 -12.62
C TYR A 105 -12.80 5.65 -13.11
N GLU A 106 -13.41 4.67 -13.80
CA GLU A 106 -14.81 4.73 -14.23
C GLU A 106 -15.75 4.29 -13.11
N LYS A 107 -15.39 3.21 -12.39
CA LYS A 107 -16.27 2.59 -11.38
C LYS A 107 -16.35 3.36 -10.06
N HIS A 108 -15.29 4.10 -9.71
CA HIS A 108 -15.13 4.78 -8.43
C HIS A 108 -14.76 6.26 -8.61
N PHE A 109 -15.26 6.90 -9.66
CA PHE A 109 -14.93 8.28 -10.01
C PHE A 109 -15.25 9.26 -8.85
N ASN A 110 -14.24 9.99 -8.37
CA ASN A 110 -14.34 10.93 -7.24
C ASN A 110 -14.82 10.29 -5.93
N GLU A 111 -14.59 8.98 -5.76
CA GLU A 111 -14.92 8.27 -4.55
C GLU A 111 -13.71 8.06 -3.65
N LYS A 112 -13.99 7.95 -2.36
CA LYS A 112 -13.08 7.38 -1.36
C LYS A 112 -13.54 5.96 -1.08
N ILE A 113 -12.65 4.99 -1.25
CA ILE A 113 -12.97 3.57 -1.09
C ILE A 113 -11.99 2.89 -0.16
N ASP A 114 -12.50 2.01 0.71
CA ASP A 114 -11.64 1.11 1.50
C ASP A 114 -11.08 0.01 0.61
N LEU A 115 -9.81 -0.37 0.81
CA LEU A 115 -9.15 -1.40 0.00
C LEU A 115 -9.89 -2.74 0.06
N ASN A 116 -10.42 -3.15 1.22
CA ASN A 116 -11.13 -4.42 1.32
C ASN A 116 -12.44 -4.38 0.55
N TYR A 117 -13.10 -3.22 0.51
CA TYR A 117 -14.30 -3.01 -0.31
C TYR A 117 -13.98 -3.07 -1.81
N LEU A 118 -12.88 -2.43 -2.24
CA LEU A 118 -12.41 -2.54 -3.62
C LEU A 118 -12.12 -4.00 -4.02
N ILE A 119 -11.42 -4.74 -3.16
CA ILE A 119 -11.13 -6.16 -3.38
C ILE A 119 -12.42 -6.96 -3.51
N LEU A 120 -13.40 -6.73 -2.63
CA LEU A 120 -14.69 -7.40 -2.70
C LEU A 120 -15.41 -7.12 -4.03
N ASN A 121 -15.39 -5.87 -4.50
CA ASN A 121 -15.98 -5.52 -5.80
C ASN A 121 -15.28 -6.21 -6.97
N ILE A 122 -13.95 -6.33 -6.92
CA ILE A 122 -13.19 -7.06 -7.93
C ILE A 122 -13.48 -8.56 -7.86
N GLU A 123 -13.52 -9.17 -6.67
CA GLU A 123 -13.90 -10.58 -6.50
C GLU A 123 -15.30 -10.86 -7.07
N ASN A 124 -16.27 -9.98 -6.80
CA ASN A 124 -17.62 -10.09 -7.35
C ASN A 124 -17.65 -9.92 -8.87
N TYR A 125 -16.84 -9.02 -9.42
CA TYR A 125 -16.72 -8.80 -10.86
C TYR A 125 -16.10 -10.02 -11.57
N LEU A 126 -15.09 -10.64 -10.96
CA LEU A 126 -14.41 -11.81 -11.50
C LEU A 126 -15.20 -13.12 -11.29
N GLY A 127 -16.10 -13.15 -10.31
CA GLY A 127 -16.77 -14.39 -9.89
C GLY A 127 -15.86 -15.37 -9.14
N GLU A 128 -14.68 -14.92 -8.69
CA GLU A 128 -13.72 -15.74 -7.93
C GLU A 128 -13.13 -14.98 -6.74
N LYS A 129 -12.70 -15.73 -5.72
CA LYS A 129 -12.05 -15.17 -4.53
C LYS A 129 -10.56 -14.96 -4.78
N ILE A 130 -10.05 -13.81 -4.37
CA ILE A 130 -8.63 -13.49 -4.43
C ILE A 130 -7.97 -14.07 -3.18
N SER A 131 -7.00 -14.95 -3.40
CA SER A 131 -6.22 -15.55 -2.32
C SER A 131 -5.13 -14.57 -1.84
N PRO A 132 -4.86 -14.49 -0.52
CA PRO A 132 -3.78 -13.67 -0.01
C PRO A 132 -2.42 -14.20 -0.50
N PHE A 133 -1.49 -13.29 -0.80
CA PHE A 133 -0.12 -13.60 -1.20
C PHE A 133 0.85 -13.36 -0.04
N GLU A 134 1.86 -14.23 0.11
CA GLU A 134 2.88 -14.05 1.14
C GLU A 134 3.88 -12.95 0.78
N THR A 135 4.09 -12.03 1.72
CA THR A 135 4.93 -10.85 1.57
C THR A 135 6.16 -10.98 2.46
N GLU A 136 7.26 -10.37 2.03
CA GLU A 136 8.50 -10.28 2.85
C GLU A 136 8.38 -9.29 4.02
N PHE A 137 7.30 -8.51 4.05
CA PHE A 137 6.95 -7.54 5.07
C PHE A 137 5.59 -7.90 5.71
N PRO A 138 5.34 -7.52 6.98
CA PRO A 138 4.03 -7.71 7.58
C PRO A 138 2.99 -6.83 6.87
N ALA A 139 1.85 -7.42 6.52
CA ALA A 139 0.81 -6.76 5.73
C ALA A 139 -0.58 -7.25 6.15
N THR A 140 -1.58 -6.39 6.02
CA THR A 140 -2.98 -6.76 6.26
C THR A 140 -3.46 -7.75 5.19
N ILE A 141 -4.54 -8.48 5.49
CA ILE A 141 -5.14 -9.42 4.53
C ILE A 141 -5.53 -8.71 3.24
N GLY A 142 -6.05 -7.48 3.32
CA GLY A 142 -6.39 -6.66 2.16
C GLY A 142 -5.18 -6.42 1.26
N ILE A 143 -4.05 -5.95 1.81
CA ILE A 143 -2.82 -5.73 1.05
C ILE A 143 -2.31 -7.04 0.45
N LYS A 144 -2.28 -8.13 1.22
CA LYS A 144 -1.85 -9.45 0.73
C LYS A 144 -2.70 -9.94 -0.45
N LYS A 145 -4.03 -9.76 -0.38
CA LYS A 145 -4.93 -10.08 -1.49
C LYS A 145 -4.68 -9.20 -2.71
N TRP A 146 -4.56 -7.88 -2.52
CA TRP A 146 -4.26 -6.94 -3.60
C TRP A 146 -2.96 -7.31 -4.34
N ILE A 147 -1.87 -7.54 -3.60
CA ILE A 147 -0.58 -7.95 -4.18
C ILE A 147 -0.74 -9.29 -4.92
N GLY A 148 -1.51 -10.23 -4.37
CA GLY A 148 -1.82 -11.51 -5.03
C GLY A 148 -2.50 -11.33 -6.39
N LEU A 149 -3.51 -10.46 -6.45
CA LEU A 149 -4.17 -10.07 -7.70
C LEU A 149 -3.16 -9.49 -8.70
N MET A 150 -2.38 -8.48 -8.30
CA MET A 150 -1.42 -7.81 -9.18
C MET A 150 -0.32 -8.73 -9.71
N LYS A 151 0.16 -9.67 -8.88
CA LYS A 151 1.13 -10.68 -9.29
C LYS A 151 0.53 -11.75 -10.22
N LYS A 152 -0.73 -12.16 -10.02
CA LYS A 152 -1.45 -13.08 -10.92
C LYS A 152 -1.56 -12.48 -12.32
N ILE A 153 -1.93 -11.21 -12.41
CA ILE A 153 -2.02 -10.45 -13.67
C ILE A 153 -0.65 -10.44 -14.38
N THR A 154 0.42 -10.13 -13.66
CA THR A 154 1.77 -10.03 -14.25
C THR A 154 2.32 -11.39 -14.73
N LYS A 155 2.02 -12.50 -14.05
CA LYS A 155 2.46 -13.84 -14.47
C LYS A 155 1.78 -14.31 -15.77
N ALA A 156 0.51 -14.01 -15.95
CA ALA A 156 -0.24 -14.39 -17.15
C ALA A 156 0.29 -13.75 -18.46
N GLN A 157 1.17 -12.75 -18.35
CA GLN A 157 1.84 -12.11 -19.49
C GLN A 157 3.15 -12.80 -19.90
N HIS A 158 3.75 -13.64 -19.05
CA HIS A 158 5.00 -14.34 -19.35
C HIS A 158 4.82 -15.76 -19.90
N ASP A 159 3.61 -16.32 -19.77
CA ASP A 159 3.25 -17.65 -20.28
C ASP A 159 2.54 -17.60 -21.67
N LYS A 160 2.53 -16.43 -22.32
CA LYS A 160 2.02 -16.19 -23.68
C LYS A 160 3.14 -15.77 -24.60
#